data_AF-B0ERD9-F1
#
_entry.id   AF-B0ERD9-F1
#
_cell.length_a   1.000
_cell.length_b   1.000
_cell.length_c   1.000
_cell.angle_alpha   90.00
_cell.angle_beta   90.00
_cell.angle_gamma   90.00
#
_symmetry.space_group_name_H-M   'P 1'
#
loop_
_entity.id
_entity.type
_entity.pdbx_description
1 polymer ?
#
loop_
_entity_poly.entity_id
_entity_poly.type
_entity_poly.pdbx_seq_one_letter_code
_entity_poly.pdbx_strand_id
1 'polypeptide(L)'
;MGNTTTKYKDNKGKLNIENILNVCRYINKEEDYIQMMMVNKKYKEIHKKMKYNPFSIKSKKIFPKLTNQFLYSRNDNKIKGVHHILVEVISYSTYMKEIDDDNYCCNIKYEEEDKEEYGEKIENECNWIGRYYDREIREIRIEEHIKQCVDECFNGYTSLTKIELTPHLYKLPFKCFNNCKSLIKINIEYVTYIGDN
;
A
#
# COMPACT_ATOMS: atom_id res chain seq x y z
N MET A 1 49.18 0.38 28.51
CA MET A 1 47.80 -0.07 28.81
C MET A 1 47.05 -0.09 27.48
N GLY A 2 46.44 -1.24 27.15
CA GLY A 2 46.17 -1.65 25.77
C GLY A 2 45.03 -0.89 25.08
N ASN A 3 45.29 -0.47 23.84
CA ASN A 3 44.26 -0.12 22.87
C ASN A 3 43.64 -1.42 22.33
N THR A 4 42.48 -1.82 22.86
CA THR A 4 41.63 -2.81 22.23
C THR A 4 40.76 -2.13 21.17
N THR A 5 41.31 -1.94 19.97
CA THR A 5 40.48 -1.79 18.77
C THR A 5 39.76 -3.12 18.52
N THR A 6 38.55 -3.25 19.06
CA THR A 6 37.58 -4.25 18.62
C THR A 6 37.29 -3.95 17.15
N LYS A 7 37.96 -4.68 16.24
CA LYS A 7 37.55 -4.76 14.84
C LYS A 7 36.13 -5.32 14.83
N TYR A 8 35.14 -4.46 14.60
CA TYR A 8 33.83 -4.90 14.15
C TYR A 8 34.07 -5.77 12.92
N LYS A 9 33.88 -7.08 13.05
CA LYS A 9 33.77 -7.97 11.90
C LYS A 9 32.44 -7.61 11.25
N ASP A 10 32.53 -6.81 10.21
CA ASP A 10 31.49 -6.68 9.19
C ASP A 10 31.28 -8.07 8.56
N ASN A 11 30.52 -8.93 9.24
CA ASN A 11 29.90 -10.07 8.60
C ASN A 11 28.83 -9.50 7.69
N LYS A 12 29.25 -8.98 6.52
CA LYS A 12 28.33 -8.62 5.44
C LYS A 12 27.54 -9.87 5.11
N GLY A 13 26.32 -9.96 5.64
CA GLY A 13 25.41 -11.07 5.38
C GLY A 13 25.27 -11.23 3.88
N LYS A 14 25.55 -12.43 3.36
CA LYS A 14 25.37 -12.70 1.93
C LYS A 14 23.88 -12.59 1.61
N LEU A 15 23.51 -11.62 0.77
CA LEU A 15 22.17 -11.50 0.21
C LEU A 15 21.75 -12.86 -0.38
N ASN A 16 20.75 -13.49 0.23
CA ASN A 16 20.23 -14.78 -0.20
C ASN A 16 19.13 -14.56 -1.27
N ILE A 17 18.59 -15.64 -1.83
CA ILE A 17 17.55 -15.52 -2.88
C ILE A 17 16.28 -14.88 -2.31
N GLU A 18 15.94 -15.20 -1.06
CA GLU A 18 14.76 -14.66 -0.38
C GLU A 18 14.85 -13.13 -0.21
N ASN A 19 16.03 -12.61 0.13
CA ASN A 19 16.26 -11.18 0.21
C ASN A 19 15.97 -10.49 -1.13
N ILE A 20 16.40 -11.09 -2.24
CA ILE A 20 16.17 -10.49 -3.57
C ILE A 20 14.72 -10.64 -4.02
N LEU A 21 14.07 -11.76 -3.71
CA LEU A 21 12.62 -11.90 -3.93
C LEU A 21 11.85 -10.80 -3.19
N ASN A 22 12.23 -10.46 -1.96
CA ASN A 22 11.63 -9.33 -1.24
C ASN A 22 11.91 -7.98 -1.91
N VAL A 23 13.12 -7.76 -2.44
CA VAL A 23 13.46 -6.55 -3.21
C VAL A 23 12.59 -6.43 -4.47
N CYS A 24 12.30 -7.55 -5.15
CA CYS A 24 11.44 -7.53 -6.34
C CYS A 24 10.05 -6.95 -6.08
N ARG A 25 9.56 -6.92 -4.82
CA ARG A 25 8.28 -6.28 -4.46
C ARG A 25 8.27 -4.76 -4.65
N TYR A 26 9.45 -4.14 -4.70
CA TYR A 26 9.62 -2.70 -4.83
C TYR A 26 10.03 -2.26 -6.24
N ILE A 27 10.25 -3.21 -7.15
CA ILE A 27 10.54 -2.93 -8.55
C ILE A 27 9.22 -2.81 -9.30
N ASN A 28 8.96 -1.68 -9.93
CA ASN A 28 7.71 -1.40 -10.66
C ASN A 28 7.90 -1.21 -12.17
N LYS A 29 9.15 -1.23 -12.65
CA LYS A 29 9.50 -1.12 -14.06
C LYS A 29 10.18 -2.39 -14.56
N GLU A 30 9.84 -2.79 -15.77
CA GLU A 30 10.44 -3.96 -16.42
C GLU A 30 11.95 -3.75 -16.63
N GLU A 31 12.37 -2.54 -16.98
CA GLU A 31 13.77 -2.19 -17.22
C GLU A 31 14.63 -2.37 -15.97
N ASP A 32 14.14 -1.91 -14.83
CA ASP A 32 14.83 -2.02 -13.54
C ASP A 32 14.94 -3.49 -13.10
N TYR A 33 13.90 -4.28 -13.38
CA TYR A 33 13.91 -5.72 -13.13
C TYR A 33 14.96 -6.43 -14.00
N ILE A 34 15.04 -6.11 -15.29
CA ILE A 34 16.05 -6.66 -16.20
C ILE A 34 17.47 -6.27 -15.73
N GLN A 35 17.68 -5.01 -15.34
CA GLN A 35 18.95 -4.55 -14.78
C GLN A 35 19.37 -5.36 -13.54
N MET A 36 18.44 -5.60 -12.61
CA MET A 36 18.69 -6.46 -11.46
C MET A 36 19.08 -7.89 -11.87
N MET A 37 18.38 -8.49 -12.84
CA MET A 37 18.68 -9.85 -13.32
C MET A 37 20.06 -9.97 -13.96
N MET A 38 20.58 -8.89 -14.57
CA MET A 38 21.89 -8.87 -15.23
C MET A 38 23.08 -8.86 -14.25
N VAL A 39 22.86 -8.53 -12.97
CA VAL A 39 23.94 -8.39 -11.98
C VAL A 39 24.73 -9.68 -11.78
N ASN A 40 24.09 -10.85 -11.71
CA ASN A 40 24.78 -12.14 -11.59
C ASN A 40 23.92 -13.34 -12.00
N LYS A 41 24.56 -14.50 -12.19
CA LYS A 41 23.89 -15.77 -12.56
C LYS A 41 22.79 -16.20 -11.60
N LYS A 42 22.94 -15.93 -10.30
CA LYS A 42 21.93 -16.26 -9.28
C LYS A 42 20.67 -15.42 -9.46
N TYR A 43 20.79 -14.15 -9.81
CA TYR A 43 19.65 -13.24 -9.98
C TYR A 43 18.93 -13.49 -11.31
N LYS A 44 19.68 -13.88 -12.35
CA LYS A 44 19.13 -14.33 -13.63
C LYS A 44 18.08 -15.45 -13.47
N GLU A 45 18.22 -16.31 -12.48
CA GLU A 45 17.32 -17.45 -12.26
C GLU A 45 16.09 -17.12 -11.38
N ILE A 46 15.98 -15.88 -10.87
CA ILE A 46 14.90 -15.48 -9.93
C ILE A 46 13.52 -15.54 -10.58
N HIS A 47 13.40 -15.13 -11.85
CA HIS A 47 12.13 -15.14 -12.58
C HIS A 47 11.43 -16.52 -12.57
N LYS A 48 12.22 -17.61 -12.57
CA LYS A 48 11.70 -18.99 -12.52
C LYS A 48 11.14 -19.40 -11.15
N LYS A 49 11.42 -18.62 -10.10
CA LYS A 49 10.98 -18.84 -8.73
C LYS A 49 9.87 -17.90 -8.30
N MET A 50 9.68 -16.79 -8.99
CA MET A 50 8.65 -15.81 -8.65
C MET A 50 7.25 -16.40 -8.83
N LYS A 51 6.43 -16.19 -7.82
CA LYS A 51 5.01 -16.55 -7.78
C LYS A 51 4.08 -15.38 -8.11
N TYR A 52 4.66 -14.20 -8.32
CA TYR A 52 3.97 -12.96 -8.66
C TYR A 52 4.76 -12.18 -9.72
N ASN A 53 4.09 -11.27 -10.42
CA ASN A 53 4.72 -10.30 -11.32
C ASN A 53 4.95 -8.98 -10.58
N PRO A 54 6.14 -8.38 -10.65
CA PRO A 54 6.45 -7.11 -10.00
C PRO A 54 6.02 -5.87 -10.82
N PHE A 55 5.72 -6.08 -12.10
CA PHE A 55 5.20 -5.08 -13.04
C PHE A 55 4.15 -5.74 -13.95
N SER A 56 3.39 -4.93 -14.69
CA SER A 56 2.34 -5.41 -15.60
C SER A 56 2.90 -6.38 -16.66
N ILE A 57 2.22 -7.50 -16.89
CA ILE A 57 2.63 -8.53 -17.85
C ILE A 57 1.47 -8.96 -18.75
N LYS A 58 1.81 -9.38 -19.97
CA LYS A 58 0.83 -9.90 -20.94
C LYS A 58 0.69 -11.43 -20.91
N SER A 59 1.66 -12.14 -20.33
CA SER A 59 1.65 -13.60 -20.26
C SER A 59 2.59 -14.13 -19.17
N LYS A 60 2.38 -15.40 -18.77
CA LYS A 60 3.24 -16.11 -17.80
C LYS A 60 4.63 -16.51 -18.32
N LYS A 61 5.02 -16.11 -19.54
CA LYS A 61 6.31 -16.52 -20.14
C LYS A 61 7.52 -16.07 -19.32
N ILE A 62 7.48 -14.85 -18.79
CA ILE A 62 8.57 -14.29 -17.95
C ILE A 62 8.58 -14.94 -16.56
N PHE A 63 7.40 -15.26 -16.03
CA PHE A 63 7.23 -15.82 -14.69
C PHE A 63 6.52 -17.18 -14.76
N PRO A 64 7.22 -18.27 -15.11
CA PRO A 64 6.59 -19.56 -15.40
C PRO A 64 5.91 -20.23 -14.19
N LYS A 65 6.23 -19.79 -12.97
CA LYS A 65 5.61 -20.26 -11.71
C LYS A 65 4.63 -19.25 -11.10
N LEU A 66 4.15 -18.29 -11.89
CA LEU A 66 3.16 -17.31 -11.47
C LEU A 66 1.91 -18.03 -10.93
N THR A 67 1.52 -17.70 -9.70
CA THR A 67 0.26 -18.16 -9.08
C THR A 67 -0.65 -17.00 -8.74
N ASN A 68 -0.09 -15.83 -8.45
CA ASN A 68 -0.81 -14.60 -8.15
C ASN A 68 -0.37 -13.52 -9.13
N GLN A 69 -1.27 -13.12 -10.03
CA GLN A 69 -1.04 -11.98 -10.92
C GLN A 69 -1.44 -10.69 -10.21
N PHE A 70 -0.50 -9.77 -10.04
CA PHE A 70 -0.78 -8.42 -9.59
C PHE A 70 -1.22 -7.59 -10.81
N LEU A 71 -2.41 -6.99 -10.71
CA LEU A 71 -2.97 -6.08 -11.69
C LEU A 71 -2.72 -4.66 -11.19
N TYR A 72 -1.83 -3.95 -11.87
CA TYR A 72 -1.41 -2.58 -11.51
C TYR A 72 -2.25 -1.52 -12.22
N SER A 73 -2.98 -1.91 -13.27
CA SER A 73 -3.88 -1.05 -14.03
C SER A 73 -5.12 -1.83 -14.46
N ARG A 74 -6.26 -1.13 -14.63
CA ARG A 74 -7.46 -1.68 -15.26
C ARG A 74 -7.26 -2.22 -16.67
N ASN A 75 -6.19 -1.79 -17.33
CA ASN A 75 -5.82 -2.26 -18.67
C ASN A 75 -5.00 -3.56 -18.66
N ASP A 76 -4.63 -4.08 -17.48
CA ASP A 76 -3.89 -5.33 -17.39
C ASP A 76 -4.78 -6.52 -17.75
N ASN A 77 -4.34 -7.31 -18.73
CA ASN A 77 -5.06 -8.50 -19.14
C ASN A 77 -4.94 -9.60 -18.08
N LYS A 78 -6.09 -10.10 -17.60
CA LYS A 78 -6.16 -11.26 -16.70
C LYS A 78 -5.63 -12.51 -17.39
N ILE A 79 -4.60 -13.12 -16.81
CA ILE A 79 -4.04 -14.39 -17.24
C ILE A 79 -4.91 -15.51 -16.67
N LYS A 80 -5.33 -16.46 -17.50
CA LYS A 80 -6.14 -17.61 -17.05
C LYS A 80 -5.33 -18.56 -16.16
N GLY A 81 -6.00 -19.13 -15.15
CA GLY A 81 -5.44 -20.18 -14.28
C GLY A 81 -4.48 -19.67 -13.20
N VAL A 82 -4.58 -18.39 -12.84
CA VAL A 82 -3.89 -17.75 -11.70
C VAL A 82 -4.87 -16.84 -10.98
N HIS A 83 -4.68 -16.62 -9.69
CA HIS A 83 -5.45 -15.63 -8.94
C HIS A 83 -5.02 -14.22 -9.35
N HIS A 84 -5.94 -13.27 -9.31
CA HIS A 84 -5.72 -11.88 -9.64
C HIS A 84 -5.79 -11.02 -8.38
N ILE A 85 -4.77 -10.19 -8.19
CA ILE A 85 -4.69 -9.24 -7.07
C ILE A 85 -4.73 -7.84 -7.66
N LEU A 86 -5.85 -7.15 -7.48
CA LEU A 86 -5.99 -5.76 -7.89
C LEU A 86 -5.26 -4.85 -6.89
N VAL A 87 -4.29 -4.10 -7.40
CA VAL A 87 -3.41 -3.22 -6.60
C VAL A 87 -3.91 -1.79 -6.55
N GLU A 88 -4.73 -1.38 -7.51
CA GLU A 88 -5.35 -0.05 -7.52
C GLU A 88 -6.22 0.18 -6.28
N VAL A 89 -6.28 1.44 -5.81
CA VAL A 89 -7.20 1.85 -4.75
C VAL A 89 -8.60 1.98 -5.34
N ILE A 90 -9.57 1.26 -4.80
CA ILE A 90 -10.95 1.24 -5.27
C ILE A 90 -11.94 1.58 -4.16
N SER A 91 -13.15 2.05 -4.51
CA SER A 91 -14.23 2.26 -3.53
C SER A 91 -14.76 0.95 -2.97
N TYR A 92 -15.50 0.99 -1.86
CA TYR A 92 -16.10 -0.20 -1.28
C TYR A 92 -17.23 -0.75 -2.18
N SER A 93 -18.08 0.10 -2.76
CA SER A 93 -19.07 -0.31 -3.77
C SER A 93 -18.43 -1.03 -4.98
N THR A 94 -17.21 -0.62 -5.37
CA THR A 94 -16.48 -1.25 -6.47
C THR A 94 -15.93 -2.62 -6.05
N TYR A 95 -15.37 -2.70 -4.84
CA TYR A 95 -14.91 -3.94 -4.25
C TYR A 95 -16.02 -5.00 -4.23
N MET A 96 -17.22 -4.65 -3.79
CA MET A 96 -18.37 -5.57 -3.72
C MET A 96 -18.78 -6.14 -5.08
N LYS A 97 -18.46 -5.46 -6.19
CA LYS A 97 -18.75 -5.92 -7.56
C LYS A 97 -17.64 -6.79 -8.16
N GLU A 98 -16.41 -6.64 -7.66
CA GLU A 98 -15.21 -7.23 -8.26
C GLU A 98 -14.63 -8.42 -7.49
N ILE A 99 -14.93 -8.52 -6.19
CA ILE A 99 -14.47 -9.63 -5.37
C ILE A 99 -15.11 -10.95 -5.82
N ASP A 100 -14.28 -11.96 -6.03
CA ASP A 100 -14.71 -13.34 -6.28
C ASP A 100 -13.59 -14.35 -5.90
N ASP A 101 -13.81 -15.64 -6.13
CA ASP A 101 -12.86 -16.71 -5.78
C ASP A 101 -11.48 -16.56 -6.45
N ASP A 102 -11.43 -15.92 -7.62
CA ASP A 102 -10.20 -15.68 -8.38
C ASP A 102 -9.67 -14.24 -8.23
N ASN A 103 -10.49 -13.29 -7.79
CA ASN A 103 -10.18 -11.86 -7.73
C ASN A 103 -10.13 -11.33 -6.29
N TYR A 104 -8.96 -10.85 -5.89
CA TYR A 104 -8.73 -10.20 -4.60
C TYR A 104 -8.39 -8.72 -4.77
N CYS A 105 -9.03 -7.84 -4.00
CA CYS A 105 -8.73 -6.40 -3.99
C CYS A 105 -7.96 -6.04 -2.72
N CYS A 106 -6.77 -5.47 -2.85
CA CYS A 106 -5.91 -5.25 -1.68
C CYS A 106 -5.99 -3.84 -1.08
N ASN A 107 -6.50 -2.86 -1.83
CA ASN A 107 -6.61 -1.46 -1.41
C ASN A 107 -8.05 -0.99 -1.55
N ILE A 108 -8.79 -1.05 -0.46
CA ILE A 108 -10.23 -0.78 -0.44
C ILE A 108 -10.45 0.48 0.39
N LYS A 109 -11.00 1.50 -0.26
CA LYS A 109 -11.28 2.83 0.28
C LYS A 109 -12.77 2.95 0.57
N TYR A 110 -13.10 3.47 1.73
CA TYR A 110 -14.48 3.87 2.05
C TYR A 110 -14.66 5.38 1.85
N GLU A 111 -15.66 5.77 1.08
CA GLU A 111 -15.96 7.18 0.74
C GLU A 111 -17.43 7.57 0.94
N GLU A 112 -17.74 8.85 0.73
CA GLU A 112 -19.06 9.44 0.94
C GLU A 112 -20.16 8.70 0.17
N GLU A 113 -19.88 8.27 -1.06
CA GLU A 113 -20.81 7.49 -1.87
C GLU A 113 -21.09 6.10 -1.28
N ASP A 114 -20.08 5.46 -0.67
CA ASP A 114 -20.25 4.16 -0.02
C ASP A 114 -21.14 4.29 1.24
N LYS A 115 -21.05 5.41 1.95
CA LYS A 115 -21.86 5.68 3.15
C LYS A 115 -23.35 5.75 2.85
N GLU A 116 -23.75 6.24 1.69
CA GLU A 116 -25.17 6.26 1.27
C GLU A 116 -25.73 4.85 1.09
N GLU A 117 -24.92 3.90 0.65
CA GLU A 117 -25.33 2.53 0.31
C GLU A 117 -25.16 1.55 1.49
N TYR A 118 -24.05 1.65 2.23
CA TYR A 118 -23.64 0.68 3.26
C TYR A 118 -23.67 1.24 4.69
N GLY A 119 -23.79 2.57 4.86
CA GLY A 119 -23.98 3.22 6.15
C GLY A 119 -22.72 3.90 6.72
N GLU A 120 -22.82 4.35 7.97
CA GLU A 120 -21.82 5.21 8.64
C GLU A 120 -20.53 4.49 9.05
N LYS A 121 -20.61 3.18 9.29
CA LYS A 121 -19.49 2.40 9.81
C LYS A 121 -18.60 1.97 8.64
N ILE A 122 -17.28 2.17 8.76
CA ILE A 122 -16.35 1.63 7.77
C ILE A 122 -16.29 0.10 7.92
N GLU A 123 -16.37 -0.61 6.81
CA GLU A 123 -16.30 -2.06 6.80
C GLU A 123 -14.86 -2.55 7.02
N ASN A 124 -14.70 -3.72 7.66
CA ASN A 124 -13.39 -4.21 8.13
C ASN A 124 -12.43 -4.55 6.96
N GLU A 125 -12.99 -4.80 5.79
CA GLU A 125 -12.29 -5.03 4.54
C GLU A 125 -11.58 -3.76 4.05
N CYS A 126 -12.12 -2.59 4.38
CA CYS A 126 -11.52 -1.31 4.02
C CYS A 126 -10.23 -1.09 4.80
N ASN A 127 -9.20 -0.62 4.10
CA ASN A 127 -7.91 -0.29 4.69
C ASN A 127 -7.40 1.09 4.24
N TRP A 128 -8.19 1.77 3.41
CA TRP A 128 -8.03 3.17 3.04
C TRP A 128 -9.23 3.97 3.51
N ILE A 129 -8.97 5.20 3.92
CA ILE A 129 -10.01 6.19 4.19
C ILE A 129 -10.05 7.23 3.06
N GLY A 130 -11.24 7.41 2.47
CA GLY A 130 -11.59 8.46 1.52
C GLY A 130 -12.09 9.72 2.22
N ARG A 131 -12.82 10.58 1.49
CA ARG A 131 -13.62 11.64 2.12
C ARG A 131 -14.96 11.03 2.50
N TYR A 132 -15.16 10.68 3.76
CA TYR A 132 -16.39 9.99 4.20
C TYR A 132 -17.07 10.65 5.40
N TYR A 133 -16.30 11.32 6.26
CA TYR A 133 -16.87 12.04 7.39
C TYR A 133 -17.58 13.32 6.94
N ASP A 134 -18.59 13.73 7.70
CA ASP A 134 -19.23 15.03 7.56
C ASP A 134 -18.19 16.15 7.74
N ARG A 135 -18.26 17.20 6.91
CA ARG A 135 -17.37 18.36 7.01
C ARG A 135 -17.51 19.12 8.33
N GLU A 136 -18.65 19.00 9.01
CA GLU A 136 -18.92 19.62 10.30
C GLU A 136 -18.45 18.78 11.49
N ILE A 137 -17.87 17.59 11.25
CA ILE A 137 -17.40 16.70 12.31
C ILE A 137 -16.38 17.40 13.21
N ARG A 138 -16.53 17.20 14.52
CA ARG A 138 -15.65 17.81 15.54
C ARG A 138 -14.53 16.91 15.99
N GLU A 139 -14.78 15.59 16.02
CA GLU A 139 -13.82 14.59 16.49
C GLU A 139 -13.82 13.38 15.56
N ILE A 140 -12.63 12.94 15.17
CA ILE A 140 -12.42 11.73 14.38
C ILE A 140 -11.61 10.72 15.20
N ARG A 141 -12.03 9.45 15.17
CA ARG A 141 -11.24 8.32 15.67
C ARG A 141 -11.05 7.34 14.52
N ILE A 142 -9.80 7.15 14.11
CA ILE A 142 -9.48 6.23 13.01
C ILE A 142 -9.60 4.78 13.49
N GLU A 143 -10.20 3.92 12.67
CA GLU A 143 -10.36 2.49 13.00
C GLU A 143 -9.02 1.73 12.85
N GLU A 144 -8.79 0.70 13.68
CA GLU A 144 -7.51 -0.05 13.73
C GLU A 144 -7.15 -0.74 12.41
N HIS A 145 -8.13 -1.09 11.58
CA HIS A 145 -7.87 -1.72 10.29
C HIS A 145 -7.46 -0.73 9.18
N ILE A 146 -7.57 0.57 9.41
CA ILE A 146 -7.19 1.62 8.44
C ILE A 146 -5.67 1.82 8.44
N LYS A 147 -5.08 1.76 7.24
CA LYS A 147 -3.63 1.80 7.04
C LYS A 147 -3.17 3.00 6.23
N GLN A 148 -4.05 3.56 5.41
CA GLN A 148 -3.76 4.63 4.48
C GLN A 148 -4.93 5.61 4.40
N CYS A 149 -4.65 6.84 3.99
CA CYS A 149 -5.65 7.83 3.60
C CYS A 149 -5.28 8.39 2.22
N VAL A 150 -6.29 8.86 1.48
CA VAL A 150 -6.07 9.55 0.21
C VAL A 150 -5.56 10.97 0.42
N ASP A 151 -4.97 11.57 -0.62
CA ASP A 151 -4.63 12.99 -0.62
C ASP A 151 -5.87 13.82 -0.26
N GLU A 152 -5.67 14.88 0.52
CA GLU A 152 -6.73 15.80 0.94
C GLU A 152 -7.90 15.17 1.71
N CYS A 153 -7.71 13.99 2.32
CA CYS A 153 -8.77 13.22 3.00
C CYS A 153 -9.61 14.03 4.00
N PHE A 154 -9.01 14.98 4.74
CA PHE A 154 -9.72 15.86 5.69
C PHE A 154 -9.64 17.35 5.29
N ASN A 155 -9.29 17.66 4.03
CA ASN A 155 -9.14 19.04 3.57
C ASN A 155 -10.46 19.82 3.71
N GLY A 156 -10.40 20.95 4.42
CA GLY A 156 -11.52 21.86 4.63
C GLY A 156 -12.43 21.49 5.78
N TYR A 157 -12.04 20.54 6.64
CA TYR A 157 -12.81 20.19 7.85
C TYR A 157 -12.61 21.27 8.91
N THR A 158 -13.27 22.41 8.72
CA THR A 158 -13.07 23.62 9.55
C THR A 158 -13.55 23.47 10.98
N SER A 159 -14.47 22.53 11.24
CA SER A 159 -15.00 22.22 12.58
C SER A 159 -14.21 21.15 13.32
N LEU A 160 -13.28 20.44 12.64
CA LEU A 160 -12.50 19.36 13.24
C LEU A 160 -11.56 19.94 14.29
N THR A 161 -11.77 19.53 15.55
CA THR A 161 -10.97 19.97 16.70
C THR A 161 -9.98 18.92 17.16
N LYS A 162 -10.27 17.64 16.90
CA LYS A 162 -9.49 16.51 17.38
C LYS A 162 -9.52 15.34 16.40
N ILE A 163 -8.36 14.72 16.20
CA ILE A 163 -8.25 13.44 15.50
C ILE A 163 -7.34 12.48 16.28
N GLU A 164 -7.81 11.25 16.47
CA GLU A 164 -7.06 10.15 17.08
C GLU A 164 -6.62 9.18 15.99
N LEU A 165 -5.30 9.12 15.75
CA LEU A 165 -4.67 8.18 14.81
C LEU A 165 -4.39 6.84 15.50
N THR A 166 -4.23 5.78 14.70
CA THR A 166 -3.81 4.45 15.15
C THR A 166 -2.34 4.20 14.81
N PRO A 167 -1.68 3.21 15.43
CA PRO A 167 -0.32 2.78 15.05
C PRO A 167 -0.22 2.29 13.59
N HIS A 168 -1.34 1.96 12.97
CA HIS A 168 -1.42 1.45 11.60
C HIS A 168 -1.48 2.56 10.54
N LEU A 169 -1.90 3.78 10.91
CA LEU A 169 -1.91 4.95 10.03
C LEU A 169 -0.67 5.83 10.28
N TYR A 170 0.44 5.42 9.66
CA TYR A 170 1.75 6.05 9.84
C TYR A 170 2.13 7.06 8.73
N LYS A 171 1.27 7.23 7.72
CA LYS A 171 1.46 8.19 6.62
C LYS A 171 0.30 9.19 6.58
N LEU A 172 0.65 10.47 6.57
CA LEU A 172 -0.28 11.56 6.30
C LEU A 172 0.05 12.13 4.91
N PRO A 173 -0.82 11.97 3.92
CA PRO A 173 -0.58 12.30 2.51
C PRO A 173 -0.67 13.81 2.25
N PHE A 174 -0.53 14.20 0.99
CA PHE A 174 -0.56 15.61 0.57
C PHE A 174 -1.86 16.28 1.04
N LYS A 175 -1.75 17.45 1.66
CA LYS A 175 -2.86 18.30 2.10
C LYS A 175 -3.91 17.61 2.98
N CYS A 176 -3.51 16.55 3.69
CA CYS A 176 -4.43 15.72 4.48
C CYS A 176 -5.30 16.55 5.43
N PHE A 177 -4.72 17.57 6.09
CA PHE A 177 -5.41 18.49 7.01
C PHE A 177 -5.41 19.95 6.52
N ASN A 178 -5.31 20.18 5.21
CA ASN A 178 -5.34 21.53 4.68
C ASN A 178 -6.66 22.23 5.06
N ASN A 179 -6.61 23.51 5.40
CA ASN A 179 -7.77 24.29 5.88
C ASN A 179 -8.52 23.72 7.11
N CYS A 180 -7.94 22.82 7.91
CA CYS A 180 -8.49 22.38 9.20
C CYS A 180 -8.27 23.45 10.29
N LYS A 181 -8.99 24.57 10.21
CA LYS A 181 -8.74 25.77 11.04
C LYS A 181 -8.92 25.56 12.55
N SER A 182 -9.77 24.62 12.95
CA SER A 182 -10.04 24.33 14.37
C SER A 182 -9.16 23.22 14.95
N LEU A 183 -8.33 22.55 14.13
CA LEU A 183 -7.49 21.46 14.57
C LEU A 183 -6.20 22.03 15.20
N ILE A 184 -6.18 22.14 16.53
CA ILE A 184 -5.09 22.80 17.27
C ILE A 184 -3.93 21.82 17.55
N LYS A 185 -4.23 20.53 17.72
CA LYS A 185 -3.25 19.51 18.09
C LYS A 185 -3.60 18.17 17.46
N ILE A 186 -2.57 17.43 17.05
CA ILE A 186 -2.64 16.05 16.58
C ILE A 186 -1.52 15.24 17.23
N ASN A 187 -1.83 14.03 17.72
CA ASN A 187 -0.81 13.09 18.18
C ASN A 187 -0.22 12.36 16.97
N ILE A 188 1.09 12.49 16.76
CA ILE A 188 1.80 11.94 15.60
C ILE A 188 2.88 10.92 15.98
N GLU A 189 2.78 10.32 17.16
CA GLU A 189 3.81 9.40 17.67
C GLU A 189 4.15 8.24 16.72
N TYR A 190 3.19 7.80 15.89
CA TYR A 190 3.35 6.72 14.92
C TYR A 190 3.63 7.21 13.48
N VAL A 191 3.56 8.51 13.22
CA VAL A 191 3.64 9.06 11.86
C VAL A 191 5.10 9.16 11.43
N THR A 192 5.45 8.49 10.32
CA THR A 192 6.80 8.53 9.73
C THR A 192 6.87 9.33 8.43
N TYR A 193 5.73 9.76 7.89
CA TYR A 193 5.65 10.55 6.67
C TYR A 193 4.51 11.58 6.76
N ILE A 194 4.81 12.82 6.42
CA ILE A 194 3.85 13.93 6.31
C ILE A 194 4.07 14.57 4.95
N GLY A 195 3.03 14.57 4.11
CA GLY A 195 3.03 15.25 2.82
C GLY A 195 2.85 16.76 2.96
N ASP A 196 3.16 17.48 1.89
CA ASP A 196 3.07 18.94 1.86
C ASP A 196 1.61 19.41 2.09
N ASN A 197 1.44 20.55 2.75
CA ASN A 197 0.15 21.23 2.95
C ASN A 197 -0.12 22.33 1.91
#